data_AF-A0A843W4A7-F1
#
_entry.id   AF-A0A843W4A7-F1
#
_cell.length_a   1.000
_cell.length_b   1.000
_cell.length_c   1.000
_cell.angle_alpha   90.00
_cell.angle_beta   90.00
_cell.angle_gamma   90.00
#
_symmetry.space_group_name_H-M   'P 1'
#
loop_
_entity.id
_entity.type
_entity.pdbx_description
1 polymer ?
#
loop_
_entity_poly.entity_id
_entity_poly.type
_entity_poly.pdbx_seq_one_letter_code
_entity_poly.pdbx_strand_id
1 'polypeptide(L)'
;MCRALLLSRLALSLLLLLLLVSPPIRISEAHEGHDEGEEQGGGCEMSPDVRVVAEYRPGVVTVDGHGDEWADIDAFEFALLPALDFDKDKAYADGKIAMKALHDGRNVYFLLQVDGQYMYTKGDSSSCPSVALMFQIGENATYSNMGGCRKFGAECSSLSCQGHEVDIMHFSIGNAVPGRLYGSNPIDNQEGTGADRFGHLVDLYSWNPHCRYVDGKGPSGPLGNESSAQNDWQGAWWHSAFTVHSGFVENNSPYASAGQKGTYYFEFSRPLRTRDRLQQDVQFTIGQVSKVAVAFWYPDGGKPWAKSAHYSASCDWMPMNIISASSSYGASRSRGAWDAASAFSLILSGVALGLSVFVVYWVSKVKSVPFTPIDRL
;
A
#
# COMPACT_ATOMS: atom_id res chain seq x y z
N MET A 1 -48.29 -10.11 57.88
CA MET A 1 -48.47 -9.31 56.64
C MET A 1 -47.72 -7.96 56.62
N CYS A 2 -47.18 -7.44 57.72
CA CYS A 2 -46.56 -6.10 57.74
C CYS A 2 -45.07 -6.04 57.32
N ARG A 3 -44.31 -7.14 57.40
CA ARG A 3 -42.88 -7.17 57.00
C ARG A 3 -42.64 -7.27 55.48
N ALA A 4 -43.54 -7.93 54.74
CA ALA A 4 -43.40 -8.10 53.29
C ALA A 4 -43.62 -6.79 52.50
N LEU A 5 -44.49 -5.91 53.00
CA LEU A 5 -44.73 -4.59 52.40
C LEU A 5 -43.58 -3.60 52.61
N LEU A 6 -42.82 -3.70 53.71
CA LEU A 6 -41.65 -2.84 53.94
C LEU A 6 -40.48 -3.20 53.01
N LEU A 7 -40.21 -4.49 52.82
CA LEU A 7 -39.16 -4.99 51.93
C LEU A 7 -39.43 -4.62 50.45
N SER A 8 -40.70 -4.67 50.03
CA SER A 8 -41.11 -4.25 48.69
C SER A 8 -40.89 -2.76 48.44
N ARG A 9 -41.17 -1.90 49.44
CA ARG A 9 -40.98 -0.44 49.31
C ARG A 9 -39.51 -0.02 49.33
N LEU A 10 -38.68 -0.70 50.11
CA LEU A 10 -37.23 -0.49 50.14
C LEU A 10 -36.56 -0.92 48.83
N ALA A 11 -36.96 -2.08 48.28
CA ALA A 11 -36.45 -2.55 46.99
C ALA A 11 -36.86 -1.60 45.84
N LEU A 12 -38.09 -1.10 45.85
CA LEU A 12 -38.58 -0.15 44.83
C LEU A 12 -37.86 1.21 44.91
N SER A 13 -37.57 1.68 46.13
CA SER A 13 -36.85 2.95 46.35
C SER A 13 -35.38 2.84 45.94
N LEU A 14 -34.75 1.68 46.16
CA LEU A 14 -33.39 1.41 45.71
C LEU A 14 -33.31 1.33 44.17
N LEU A 15 -34.32 0.73 43.53
CA LEU A 15 -34.41 0.63 42.07
C LEU A 15 -34.61 2.01 41.41
N LEU A 16 -35.42 2.89 42.02
CA LEU A 16 -35.60 4.26 41.53
C LEU A 16 -34.35 5.12 41.71
N LEU A 17 -33.58 4.95 42.80
CA LEU A 17 -32.31 5.66 42.98
C LEU A 17 -31.25 5.20 41.97
N LEU A 18 -31.22 3.91 41.60
CA LEU A 18 -30.32 3.38 40.57
C LEU A 18 -30.63 3.94 39.17
N LEU A 19 -31.90 4.25 38.87
CA LEU A 19 -32.30 4.87 37.60
C LEU A 19 -31.92 6.37 37.51
N LEU A 20 -31.88 7.08 38.64
CA LEU A 20 -31.58 8.52 38.71
C LEU A 20 -30.08 8.85 38.67
N VAL A 21 -29.18 7.86 38.85
CA VAL A 21 -27.72 8.05 38.86
C VAL A 21 -27.05 7.49 37.58
N SER A 22 -27.83 6.97 36.64
CA SER A 22 -27.32 6.55 35.32
C SER A 22 -26.87 7.79 34.53
N PRO A 23 -25.62 7.86 34.04
CA PRO A 23 -25.27 8.90 33.06
C PRO A 23 -26.13 8.70 31.80
N PRO A 24 -26.50 9.76 31.07
CA PRO A 24 -27.24 9.60 29.84
C PRO A 24 -26.41 8.71 28.90
N ILE A 25 -26.95 7.55 28.55
CA ILE A 25 -26.47 6.76 27.42
C ILE A 25 -26.69 7.66 26.21
N ARG A 26 -25.63 8.31 25.73
CA ARG A 26 -25.62 8.89 24.41
C ARG A 26 -25.67 7.71 23.44
N ILE A 27 -26.87 7.38 23.01
CA ILE A 27 -27.07 6.61 21.79
C ILE A 27 -26.54 7.54 20.70
N SER A 28 -25.30 7.28 20.25
CA SER A 28 -24.84 7.87 19.01
C SER A 28 -25.76 7.33 17.94
N GLU A 29 -26.54 8.21 17.31
CA GLU A 29 -27.13 7.92 16.02
C GLU A 29 -25.99 7.43 15.11
N ALA A 30 -26.20 6.27 14.49
CA ALA A 30 -25.45 5.92 13.31
C ALA A 30 -25.84 6.98 12.27
N HIS A 31 -24.88 7.81 11.86
CA HIS A 31 -25.05 8.71 10.73
C HIS A 31 -25.27 7.84 9.47
N GLU A 32 -26.54 7.57 9.16
CA GLU A 32 -27.00 7.18 7.84
C GLU A 32 -27.22 8.45 7.00
N GLY A 33 -26.67 8.47 5.79
CA GLY A 33 -27.00 9.45 4.75
C GLY A 33 -25.98 10.58 4.61
N HIS A 34 -25.02 10.41 3.70
CA HIS A 34 -24.44 11.54 2.97
C HIS A 34 -25.18 11.63 1.64
N ASP A 35 -26.19 12.50 1.59
CA ASP A 35 -26.62 13.15 0.34
C ASP A 35 -26.13 14.60 0.35
N GLU A 36 -25.81 15.06 -0.84
CA GLU A 36 -24.94 16.18 -1.14
C GLU A 36 -25.49 17.56 -0.72
N GLY A 37 -24.57 18.41 -0.26
CA GLY A 37 -24.77 19.86 -0.25
C GLY A 37 -24.24 20.56 0.98
N GLU A 38 -22.92 20.53 1.23
CA GLU A 38 -22.26 21.58 2.03
C GLU A 38 -20.75 21.57 1.77
N GLU A 39 -20.33 22.35 0.77
CA GLU A 39 -18.99 22.96 0.77
C GLU A 39 -18.92 23.94 1.94
N GLN A 40 -18.69 23.46 3.16
CA GLN A 40 -18.34 24.30 4.31
C GLN A 40 -17.78 23.46 5.48
N GLY A 41 -16.52 23.09 5.36
CA GLY A 41 -15.72 22.53 6.44
C GLY A 41 -14.26 22.49 6.03
N GLY A 42 -13.49 23.52 6.39
CA GLY A 42 -12.04 23.67 6.24
C GLY A 42 -11.38 22.86 5.12
N GLY A 43 -11.32 23.43 3.91
CA GLY A 43 -10.60 22.81 2.79
C GLY A 43 -9.17 22.45 3.19
N CYS A 44 -8.85 21.15 3.15
CA CYS A 44 -7.50 20.69 3.37
C CYS A 44 -6.70 20.88 2.08
N GLU A 45 -5.78 21.84 2.11
CA GLU A 45 -4.92 22.17 0.98
C GLU A 45 -3.61 21.41 1.11
N MET A 46 -3.38 20.44 0.22
CA MET A 46 -2.08 19.78 0.11
C MET A 46 -1.08 20.73 -0.57
N SER A 47 0.16 20.75 -0.07
CA SER A 47 1.23 21.45 -0.78
C SER A 47 1.45 20.80 -2.15
N PRO A 48 1.36 21.54 -3.26
CA PRO A 48 1.49 21.00 -4.62
C PRO A 48 2.89 20.42 -4.91
N ASP A 49 3.86 20.70 -4.03
CA ASP A 49 5.27 20.33 -4.20
C ASP A 49 5.61 18.95 -3.62
N VAL A 50 4.74 18.34 -2.80
CA VAL A 50 5.05 17.05 -2.18
C VAL A 50 4.73 15.91 -3.13
N ARG A 51 5.78 15.27 -3.64
CA ARG A 51 5.70 14.11 -4.54
C ARG A 51 6.58 13.01 -4.00
N VAL A 52 5.98 11.85 -3.71
CA VAL A 52 6.76 10.67 -3.34
C VAL A 52 7.55 10.22 -4.58
N VAL A 53 8.84 9.98 -4.43
CA VAL A 53 9.70 9.53 -5.53
C VAL A 53 10.21 8.14 -5.21
N ALA A 54 9.95 7.19 -6.10
CA ALA A 54 10.56 5.87 -6.11
C ALA A 54 11.71 5.86 -7.11
N GLU A 55 12.94 5.93 -6.61
CA GLU A 55 14.15 5.89 -7.43
C GLU A 55 14.54 4.47 -7.85
N TYR A 56 15.24 4.35 -8.99
CA TYR A 56 15.85 3.08 -9.37
C TYR A 56 17.09 2.77 -8.51
N ARG A 57 16.96 1.82 -7.59
CA ARG A 57 18.01 1.38 -6.65
C ARG A 57 18.00 -0.15 -6.52
N PRO A 58 18.61 -0.90 -7.46
CA PRO A 58 18.58 -2.35 -7.41
C PRO A 58 19.48 -2.91 -6.30
N GLY A 59 18.93 -3.83 -5.50
CA GLY A 59 19.70 -4.63 -4.53
C GLY A 59 20.22 -3.86 -3.31
N VAL A 60 19.60 -2.73 -2.95
CA VAL A 60 20.01 -1.92 -1.78
C VAL A 60 19.22 -2.22 -0.52
N VAL A 61 18.00 -2.77 -0.64
CA VAL A 61 17.10 -3.06 0.48
C VAL A 61 16.60 -4.50 0.40
N THR A 62 16.31 -5.04 1.57
CA THR A 62 15.55 -6.26 1.79
C THR A 62 14.23 -5.93 2.48
N VAL A 63 13.31 -6.89 2.56
CA VAL A 63 12.02 -6.72 3.26
C VAL A 63 12.07 -7.62 4.50
N ASP A 64 12.55 -7.06 5.60
CA ASP A 64 12.81 -7.77 6.85
C ASP A 64 12.48 -6.94 8.10
N GLY A 65 11.84 -5.78 7.92
CA GLY A 65 11.44 -4.83 8.93
C GLY A 65 12.53 -3.83 9.33
N HIS A 66 13.78 -3.96 8.86
CA HIS A 66 14.88 -3.12 9.32
C HIS A 66 15.11 -1.88 8.44
N GLY A 67 14.91 -0.69 9.03
CA GLY A 67 15.10 0.57 8.32
C GLY A 67 16.55 0.97 8.01
N ASP A 68 17.56 0.21 8.43
CA ASP A 68 18.97 0.59 8.32
C ASP A 68 19.43 0.69 6.86
N GLU A 69 18.97 -0.22 6.00
CA GLU A 69 19.28 -0.25 4.56
C GLU A 69 18.67 0.94 3.79
N TRP A 70 17.73 1.65 4.41
CA TRP A 70 17.03 2.79 3.82
C TRP A 70 17.64 4.15 4.18
N ALA A 71 18.78 4.18 4.88
CA ALA A 71 19.39 5.42 5.38
C ALA A 71 19.63 6.46 4.27
N ASP A 72 20.07 6.02 3.09
CA ASP A 72 20.39 6.88 1.94
C ASP A 72 19.21 7.13 0.99
N ILE A 73 17.99 6.69 1.37
CA ILE A 73 16.78 6.89 0.58
C ILE A 73 16.00 8.09 1.13
N ASP A 74 15.59 8.99 0.24
CA ASP A 74 14.84 10.18 0.59
C ASP A 74 13.52 9.83 1.30
N ALA A 75 13.26 10.55 2.40
CA ALA A 75 12.07 10.40 3.22
C ALA A 75 11.10 11.56 2.99
N PHE A 76 9.83 11.23 2.78
CA PHE A 76 8.74 12.19 2.68
C PHE A 76 7.94 12.14 3.98
N GLU A 77 8.02 13.22 4.76
CA GLU A 77 7.35 13.30 6.07
C GLU A 77 5.99 13.96 5.99
N PHE A 78 5.01 13.36 6.66
CA PHE A 78 3.63 13.83 6.72
C PHE A 78 3.12 13.85 8.15
N ALA A 79 2.33 14.89 8.49
CA ALA A 79 1.52 14.84 9.69
C ALA A 79 0.41 13.79 9.51
N LEU A 80 0.11 13.06 10.57
CA LEU A 80 -0.98 12.08 10.59
C LEU A 80 -2.22 12.75 11.19
N LEU A 81 -3.25 12.98 10.37
CA LEU A 81 -4.51 13.61 10.76
C LEU A 81 -5.66 12.62 10.72
N PRO A 82 -6.67 12.68 11.61
CA PRO A 82 -7.81 11.78 11.55
C PRO A 82 -8.50 11.84 10.18
N ALA A 83 -8.78 10.69 9.58
CA ALA A 83 -9.23 10.62 8.19
C ALA A 83 -10.63 11.22 7.93
N LEU A 84 -11.46 11.30 8.97
CA LEU A 84 -12.81 11.90 8.90
C LEU A 84 -12.84 13.33 9.44
N ASP A 85 -11.72 13.82 9.97
CA ASP A 85 -11.64 15.07 10.72
C ASP A 85 -10.20 15.60 10.71
N PHE A 86 -9.86 16.38 9.68
CA PHE A 86 -8.50 16.87 9.42
C PHE A 86 -8.08 18.03 10.32
N ASP A 87 -8.71 18.18 11.49
CA ASP A 87 -8.33 19.18 12.49
C ASP A 87 -6.91 18.91 13.01
N LYS A 88 -6.02 19.91 12.88
CA LYS A 88 -4.62 19.81 13.31
C LYS A 88 -4.47 19.55 14.81
N ASP A 89 -5.43 20.00 15.62
CA ASP A 89 -5.42 19.79 17.07
C ASP A 89 -5.72 18.32 17.46
N LYS A 90 -6.18 17.51 16.49
CA LYS A 90 -6.44 16.07 16.63
C LYS A 90 -5.37 15.22 15.92
N ALA A 91 -4.28 15.84 15.48
CA ALA A 91 -3.17 15.13 14.88
C ALA A 91 -2.63 14.05 15.83
N TYR A 92 -2.08 12.99 15.24
CA TYR A 92 -1.43 11.93 15.98
C TYR A 92 -0.31 12.50 16.86
N ALA A 93 -0.40 12.25 18.16
CA ALA A 93 0.41 12.95 19.16
C ALA A 93 1.86 12.46 19.25
N ASP A 94 2.12 11.20 18.89
CA ASP A 94 3.44 10.59 19.04
C ASP A 94 4.39 10.93 17.87
N GLY A 95 3.90 11.52 16.78
CA GLY A 95 4.77 12.05 15.73
C GLY A 95 4.16 12.08 14.33
N LYS A 96 5.05 11.92 13.34
CA LYS A 96 4.74 11.94 11.91
C LYS A 96 4.90 10.55 11.32
N ILE A 97 4.41 10.38 10.09
CA ILE A 97 4.80 9.27 9.23
C ILE A 97 5.83 9.74 8.22
N ALA A 98 6.92 9.00 8.05
CA ALA A 98 7.84 9.15 6.94
C ALA A 98 7.63 7.99 5.95
N MET A 99 7.43 8.32 4.68
CA MET A 99 7.34 7.36 3.59
C MET A 99 8.60 7.43 2.75
N LYS A 100 9.22 6.28 2.49
CA LYS A 100 10.30 6.11 1.52
C LYS A 100 9.85 5.13 0.45
N ALA A 101 10.33 5.31 -0.77
CA ALA A 101 10.04 4.39 -1.87
C ALA A 101 11.24 4.24 -2.81
N LEU A 102 11.40 3.06 -3.40
CA LEU A 102 12.37 2.78 -4.46
C LEU A 102 11.88 1.63 -5.34
N HIS A 103 12.58 1.35 -6.44
CA HIS A 103 12.34 0.15 -7.24
C HIS A 103 13.65 -0.44 -7.80
N ASP A 104 13.66 -1.74 -8.04
CA ASP A 104 14.81 -2.45 -8.64
C ASP A 104 14.64 -2.70 -10.15
N GLY A 105 13.53 -2.19 -10.73
CA GLY A 105 13.13 -2.39 -12.11
C GLY A 105 12.21 -3.60 -12.33
N ARG A 106 12.01 -4.42 -11.30
CA ARG A 106 11.06 -5.54 -11.28
C ARG A 106 9.99 -5.34 -10.21
N ASN A 107 10.37 -4.93 -9.02
CA ASN A 107 9.52 -4.68 -7.87
C ASN A 107 9.66 -3.22 -7.42
N VAL A 108 8.58 -2.69 -6.84
CA VAL A 108 8.58 -1.47 -6.05
C VAL A 108 8.66 -1.84 -4.58
N TYR A 109 9.32 -0.98 -3.80
CA TYR A 109 9.54 -1.14 -2.37
C TYR A 109 9.10 0.11 -1.64
N PHE A 110 8.52 -0.07 -0.45
CA PHE A 110 8.06 1.00 0.42
C PHE A 110 8.57 0.77 1.84
N LEU A 111 8.97 1.85 2.50
CA LEU A 111 9.16 1.89 3.95
C LEU A 111 8.25 2.97 4.54
N LEU A 112 7.45 2.60 5.54
CA LEU A 112 6.73 3.52 6.40
C LEU A 112 7.40 3.53 7.78
N GLN A 113 7.81 4.71 8.22
CA GLN A 113 8.35 4.94 9.56
C GLN A 113 7.36 5.78 10.35
N VAL A 114 6.91 5.29 11.51
CA VAL A 114 5.95 6.02 12.35
C VAL A 114 6.45 6.00 13.78
N ASP A 115 6.71 7.18 14.34
CA ASP A 115 7.05 7.29 15.75
C ASP A 115 5.87 6.88 16.61
N GLY A 116 6.10 6.08 17.64
CA GLY A 116 5.03 5.54 18.46
C GLY A 116 5.58 4.76 19.63
N GLN A 117 4.78 4.65 20.69
CA GLN A 117 5.10 3.71 21.75
C GLN A 117 4.82 2.28 21.27
N TYR A 118 5.61 1.34 21.78
CA TYR A 118 5.42 -0.06 21.50
C TYR A 118 4.10 -0.55 22.10
N MET A 119 3.10 -0.72 21.24
CA MET A 119 1.80 -1.30 21.51
C MET A 119 1.68 -2.62 20.74
N TYR A 120 1.53 -3.71 21.49
CA TYR A 120 1.36 -5.05 20.91
C TYR A 120 0.62 -5.95 21.89
N THR A 121 -0.51 -6.49 21.43
CA THR A 121 -1.25 -7.54 22.12
C THR A 121 -1.46 -8.68 21.13
N LYS A 122 -0.74 -9.78 21.33
CA LYS A 122 -0.80 -10.92 20.43
C LYS A 122 -2.24 -11.41 20.25
N GLY A 123 -2.68 -11.49 19.00
CA GLY A 123 -4.01 -11.99 18.65
C GLY A 123 -5.13 -10.95 18.70
N ASP A 124 -4.82 -9.72 19.12
CA ASP A 124 -5.75 -8.59 19.06
C ASP A 124 -5.21 -7.52 18.12
N SER A 125 -5.60 -7.63 16.85
CA SER A 125 -5.23 -6.67 15.81
C SER A 125 -5.59 -5.23 16.18
N SER A 126 -6.74 -4.99 16.84
CA SER A 126 -7.18 -3.65 17.20
C SER A 126 -6.37 -3.00 18.32
N SER A 127 -5.59 -3.81 19.04
CA SER A 127 -4.65 -3.37 20.07
C SER A 127 -3.20 -3.30 19.57
N CYS A 128 -2.96 -3.48 18.28
CA CYS A 128 -1.66 -3.37 17.62
C CYS A 128 -1.72 -2.33 16.51
N PRO A 129 -0.61 -1.65 16.17
CA PRO A 129 -0.61 -0.76 15.01
C PRO A 129 -0.87 -1.49 13.69
N SER A 130 -1.48 -0.76 12.76
CA SER A 130 -1.77 -1.22 11.39
C SER A 130 -1.52 -0.10 10.40
N VAL A 131 -1.14 -0.44 9.18
CA VAL A 131 -0.93 0.51 8.09
C VAL A 131 -1.67 0.07 6.83
N ALA A 132 -1.97 1.03 5.96
CA ALA A 132 -2.40 0.72 4.60
C ALA A 132 -1.79 1.67 3.58
N LEU A 133 -1.55 1.13 2.38
CA LEU A 133 -1.29 1.89 1.17
C LEU A 133 -2.47 1.69 0.24
N MET A 134 -3.03 2.79 -0.28
CA MET A 134 -4.12 2.76 -1.25
C MET A 134 -3.66 3.45 -2.53
N PHE A 135 -3.98 2.87 -3.68
CA PHE A 135 -3.59 3.35 -5.00
C PHE A 135 -4.81 3.56 -5.90
N GLN A 136 -4.79 4.65 -6.67
CA GLN A 136 -5.81 4.90 -7.68
C GLN A 136 -5.60 3.96 -8.88
N ILE A 137 -6.65 3.25 -9.29
CA ILE A 137 -6.67 2.51 -10.56
C ILE A 137 -7.64 3.20 -11.53
N GLY A 138 -8.88 3.37 -11.11
CA GLY A 138 -9.94 3.97 -11.91
C GLY A 138 -9.76 5.48 -12.03
N GLU A 139 -10.01 6.02 -13.22
CA GLU A 139 -9.83 7.47 -13.48
C GLU A 139 -10.73 8.35 -12.59
N ASN A 140 -11.91 7.85 -12.21
CA ASN A 140 -12.89 8.52 -11.35
C ASN A 140 -12.74 8.15 -9.86
N ALA A 141 -11.74 7.35 -9.50
CA ALA A 141 -11.57 6.90 -8.13
C ALA A 141 -11.15 8.06 -7.22
N THR A 142 -11.94 8.28 -6.17
CA THR A 142 -11.71 9.35 -5.17
C THR A 142 -11.01 8.81 -3.94
N TYR A 143 -10.13 9.61 -3.35
CA TYR A 143 -9.43 9.27 -2.11
C TYR A 143 -10.41 9.11 -0.93
N SER A 144 -11.27 10.11 -0.74
CA SER A 144 -12.11 10.27 0.46
C SER A 144 -13.13 9.15 0.68
N ASN A 145 -13.48 8.39 -0.35
CA ASN A 145 -14.45 7.30 -0.26
C ASN A 145 -13.95 6.02 -0.95
N MET A 146 -12.64 5.76 -0.86
CA MET A 146 -12.00 4.52 -1.35
C MET A 146 -12.47 4.10 -2.74
N GLY A 147 -12.51 5.04 -3.69
CA GLY A 147 -13.07 4.86 -5.03
C GLY A 147 -14.30 5.73 -5.32
N GLY A 148 -15.23 5.85 -4.37
CA GLY A 148 -16.37 6.76 -4.48
C GLY A 148 -17.52 6.30 -5.39
N CYS A 149 -17.60 5.01 -5.73
CA CYS A 149 -18.82 4.49 -6.37
C CYS A 149 -20.02 4.63 -5.42
N ARG A 150 -21.16 5.10 -5.93
CA ARG A 150 -22.40 5.31 -5.14
C ARG A 150 -23.28 4.07 -5.01
N LYS A 151 -22.84 2.93 -5.53
CA LYS A 151 -23.56 1.66 -5.43
C LYS A 151 -23.11 0.88 -4.21
N PHE A 152 -24.00 0.05 -3.69
CA PHE A 152 -23.76 -0.71 -2.46
C PHE A 152 -24.26 -2.14 -2.58
N GLY A 153 -23.67 -3.05 -1.81
CA GLY A 153 -24.11 -4.44 -1.73
C GLY A 153 -24.14 -5.13 -3.09
N ALA A 154 -25.28 -5.74 -3.42
CA ALA A 154 -25.44 -6.48 -4.68
C ALA A 154 -25.46 -5.58 -5.94
N GLU A 155 -25.60 -4.26 -5.79
CA GLU A 155 -25.53 -3.33 -6.94
C GLU A 155 -24.11 -3.00 -7.36
N CYS A 156 -23.10 -3.38 -6.58
CA CYS A 156 -21.70 -3.21 -6.94
C CYS A 156 -21.29 -4.24 -7.99
N SER A 157 -20.97 -3.73 -9.19
CA SER A 157 -20.53 -4.54 -10.32
C SER A 157 -19.53 -3.76 -11.16
N SER A 158 -18.76 -4.48 -11.97
CA SER A 158 -17.83 -3.87 -12.93
C SER A 158 -18.53 -2.97 -13.96
N LEU A 159 -19.84 -3.13 -14.15
CA LEU A 159 -20.63 -2.27 -15.02
C LEU A 159 -21.08 -0.98 -14.30
N SER A 160 -21.46 -1.08 -13.03
CA SER A 160 -22.06 0.02 -12.28
C SER A 160 -21.05 0.91 -11.56
N CYS A 161 -19.85 0.39 -11.29
CA CYS A 161 -18.78 1.09 -10.59
C CYS A 161 -17.50 1.24 -11.41
N GLN A 162 -17.55 0.98 -12.72
CA GLN A 162 -16.40 1.11 -13.60
C GLN A 162 -15.71 2.48 -13.46
N GLY A 163 -14.40 2.49 -13.35
CA GLY A 163 -13.60 3.72 -13.23
C GLY A 163 -13.46 4.23 -11.79
N HIS A 164 -14.04 3.55 -10.79
CA HIS A 164 -13.90 3.88 -9.37
C HIS A 164 -12.96 2.94 -8.62
N GLU A 165 -12.16 2.14 -9.33
CA GLU A 165 -11.30 1.11 -8.77
C GLU A 165 -10.16 1.70 -7.93
N VAL A 166 -9.94 1.12 -6.74
CA VAL A 166 -8.74 1.30 -5.93
C VAL A 166 -8.18 -0.05 -5.53
N ASP A 167 -6.86 -0.08 -5.40
CA ASP A 167 -6.07 -1.20 -4.88
C ASP A 167 -5.46 -0.79 -3.54
N ILE A 168 -5.63 -1.63 -2.53
CA ILE A 168 -5.27 -1.34 -1.15
C ILE A 168 -4.51 -2.53 -0.58
N MET A 169 -3.27 -2.27 -0.14
CA MET A 169 -2.60 -3.17 0.78
C MET A 169 -2.89 -2.71 2.20
N HIS A 170 -3.30 -3.62 3.06
CA HIS A 170 -3.47 -3.36 4.50
C HIS A 170 -2.70 -4.39 5.31
N PHE A 171 -1.81 -3.93 6.18
CA PHE A 171 -1.03 -4.78 7.06
C PHE A 171 -1.32 -4.51 8.53
N SER A 172 -2.01 -5.45 9.17
CA SER A 172 -2.27 -5.46 10.60
C SER A 172 -1.33 -6.42 11.32
N ILE A 173 -0.55 -5.89 12.25
CA ILE A 173 0.42 -6.66 13.04
C ILE A 173 -0.28 -7.83 13.74
N GLY A 174 -1.22 -7.61 14.67
CA GLY A 174 -2.02 -8.67 15.32
C GLY A 174 -1.22 -9.86 15.87
N ASN A 175 -1.03 -10.90 15.05
CA ASN A 175 -0.23 -12.11 15.34
C ASN A 175 1.14 -12.17 14.62
N ALA A 176 1.52 -11.10 13.92
CA ALA A 176 2.79 -10.99 13.26
C ALA A 176 3.93 -10.94 14.28
N VAL A 177 5.01 -11.59 13.90
CA VAL A 177 6.31 -11.66 14.55
C VAL A 177 7.20 -10.62 13.87
N PRO A 178 7.91 -9.78 14.63
CA PRO A 178 8.85 -8.81 14.06
C PRO A 178 9.88 -9.48 13.13
N GLY A 179 10.14 -8.84 12.00
CA GLY A 179 11.13 -9.23 11.00
C GLY A 179 10.88 -10.52 10.23
N ARG A 180 9.68 -11.10 10.39
CA ARG A 180 9.22 -12.18 9.51
C ARG A 180 8.56 -11.59 8.26
N LEU A 181 8.71 -12.29 7.13
CA LEU A 181 8.05 -11.96 5.87
C LEU A 181 6.60 -12.48 5.85
N TYR A 182 5.68 -11.60 5.45
CA TYR A 182 4.24 -11.80 5.34
C TYR A 182 3.75 -11.54 3.91
N GLY A 183 2.52 -11.97 3.60
CA GLY A 183 1.93 -11.85 2.26
C GLY A 183 2.46 -12.88 1.26
N SER A 184 2.09 -12.74 -0.01
CA SER A 184 2.52 -13.60 -1.12
C SER A 184 2.42 -15.10 -0.82
N ASN A 185 1.43 -15.52 0.00
CA ASN A 185 1.27 -16.89 0.46
C ASN A 185 0.13 -17.60 -0.30
N PRO A 186 0.45 -18.51 -1.25
CA PRO A 186 -0.58 -19.15 -2.07
C PRO A 186 -1.57 -20.01 -1.29
N ILE A 187 -1.26 -20.42 -0.05
CA ILE A 187 -2.14 -21.26 0.76
C ILE A 187 -3.29 -20.41 1.33
N ASP A 188 -2.96 -19.27 1.94
CA ASP A 188 -3.95 -18.44 2.64
C ASP A 188 -4.73 -17.59 1.59
N ASN A 189 -4.06 -17.14 0.53
CA ASN A 189 -4.69 -16.43 -0.59
C ASN A 189 -5.81 -17.24 -1.29
N GLN A 190 -5.72 -18.57 -1.31
CA GLN A 190 -6.78 -19.41 -1.90
C GLN A 190 -8.09 -19.32 -1.12
N GLU A 191 -8.03 -19.07 0.18
CA GLU A 191 -9.22 -18.90 1.00
C GLU A 191 -9.88 -17.55 0.77
N GLY A 192 -9.13 -16.53 0.32
CA GLY A 192 -9.61 -15.19 -0.03
C GLY A 192 -10.44 -14.54 1.08
N THR A 193 -9.94 -14.61 2.31
CA THR A 193 -10.61 -14.05 3.49
C THR A 193 -9.81 -12.93 4.14
N GLY A 194 -8.53 -12.75 3.79
CA GLY A 194 -7.58 -11.89 4.50
C GLY A 194 -7.24 -12.39 5.91
N ALA A 195 -7.77 -13.55 6.32
CA ALA A 195 -7.52 -14.15 7.61
C ALA A 195 -6.28 -15.04 7.54
N ASP A 196 -5.15 -14.43 7.18
CA ASP A 196 -3.87 -15.12 7.12
C ASP A 196 -3.53 -15.77 8.47
N ARG A 197 -2.91 -16.96 8.42
CA ARG A 197 -2.57 -17.71 9.64
C ARG A 197 -1.56 -16.96 10.51
N PHE A 198 -0.74 -16.10 9.92
CA PHE A 198 0.23 -15.25 10.59
C PHE A 198 0.30 -13.90 9.91
N GLY A 199 0.13 -12.80 10.66
CA GLY A 199 0.23 -11.43 10.16
C GLY A 199 -0.76 -11.11 9.04
N HIS A 200 -1.71 -10.22 9.28
CA HIS A 200 -2.77 -9.95 8.31
C HIS A 200 -2.29 -8.92 7.28
N LEU A 201 -1.47 -9.35 6.32
CA LEU A 201 -1.06 -8.54 5.18
C LEU A 201 -1.94 -8.91 4.01
N VAL A 202 -2.93 -8.06 3.75
CA VAL A 202 -4.04 -8.36 2.85
C VAL A 202 -3.97 -7.46 1.64
N ASP A 203 -4.27 -8.03 0.48
CA ASP A 203 -4.52 -7.29 -0.75
C ASP A 203 -6.02 -7.09 -0.93
N LEU A 204 -6.45 -5.85 -1.16
CA LEU A 204 -7.84 -5.48 -1.28
C LEU A 204 -8.10 -4.68 -2.55
N TYR A 205 -9.10 -5.12 -3.28
CA TYR A 205 -9.70 -4.37 -4.37
C TYR A 205 -11.01 -3.74 -3.90
N SER A 206 -11.29 -2.50 -4.31
CA SER A 206 -12.50 -1.80 -3.89
C SER A 206 -13.01 -0.77 -4.89
N TRP A 207 -14.31 -0.49 -4.82
CA TRP A 207 -14.95 0.69 -5.44
C TRP A 207 -15.43 1.73 -4.43
N ASN A 208 -15.59 1.32 -3.16
CA ASN A 208 -15.97 2.12 -2.00
C ASN A 208 -15.86 1.25 -0.72
N PRO A 209 -15.96 1.82 0.50
CA PRO A 209 -15.80 1.08 1.75
C PRO A 209 -16.74 -0.12 1.95
N HIS A 210 -17.87 -0.17 1.24
CA HIS A 210 -18.88 -1.22 1.33
C HIS A 210 -18.75 -2.29 0.23
N CYS A 211 -17.96 -2.02 -0.81
CA CYS A 211 -17.73 -2.91 -1.95
C CYS A 211 -16.23 -3.20 -2.02
N ARG A 212 -15.84 -4.16 -1.18
CA ARG A 212 -14.45 -4.58 -0.95
C ARG A 212 -14.30 -6.07 -1.19
N TYR A 213 -13.16 -6.41 -1.76
CA TYR A 213 -12.81 -7.72 -2.28
C TYR A 213 -11.40 -8.05 -1.80
N VAL A 214 -11.20 -9.26 -1.27
CA VAL A 214 -10.03 -9.59 -0.47
C VAL A 214 -9.23 -10.73 -1.10
N ASP A 215 -7.91 -10.60 -1.10
CA ASP A 215 -6.90 -11.49 -1.70
C ASP A 215 -7.31 -11.97 -3.09
N GLY A 216 -7.72 -11.00 -3.90
CA GLY A 216 -8.11 -11.23 -5.28
C GLY A 216 -9.53 -11.72 -5.50
N LYS A 217 -10.33 -12.09 -4.49
CA LYS A 217 -11.71 -12.51 -4.73
C LYS A 217 -12.55 -11.36 -5.28
N GLY A 218 -12.62 -11.25 -6.59
CA GLY A 218 -13.31 -10.16 -7.28
C GLY A 218 -14.83 -10.23 -7.15
N PRO A 219 -15.53 -9.29 -7.80
CA PRO A 219 -17.00 -9.16 -7.80
C PRO A 219 -17.74 -10.43 -8.23
N SER A 220 -17.09 -11.26 -9.04
CA SER A 220 -17.59 -12.55 -9.54
C SER A 220 -17.69 -13.63 -8.45
N GLY A 221 -17.17 -13.36 -7.23
CA GLY A 221 -17.21 -14.27 -6.10
C GLY A 221 -16.24 -15.46 -6.20
N PRO A 222 -16.26 -16.39 -5.21
CA PRO A 222 -15.37 -17.55 -5.16
C PRO A 222 -15.60 -18.57 -6.29
N LEU A 223 -16.74 -18.48 -6.99
CA LEU A 223 -17.13 -19.33 -8.12
C LEU A 223 -16.77 -18.70 -9.47
N GLY A 224 -16.33 -17.44 -9.48
CA GLY A 224 -15.73 -16.83 -10.64
C GLY A 224 -14.40 -17.50 -10.91
N ASN A 225 -14.32 -18.32 -11.95
CA ASN A 225 -13.03 -18.65 -12.54
C ASN A 225 -12.33 -17.32 -12.88
N GLU A 226 -11.04 -17.20 -12.57
CA GLU A 226 -10.18 -16.06 -12.94
C GLU A 226 -10.18 -14.87 -11.94
N SER A 227 -9.66 -15.07 -10.71
CA SER A 227 -8.95 -13.96 -10.08
C SER A 227 -7.45 -14.10 -10.34
N SER A 228 -6.90 -13.12 -11.04
CA SER A 228 -5.47 -12.93 -11.25
C SER A 228 -4.83 -11.93 -10.26
N ALA A 229 -5.66 -11.27 -9.46
CA ALA A 229 -5.34 -10.23 -8.48
C ALA A 229 -5.00 -10.81 -7.10
N GLN A 230 -4.25 -11.93 -7.09
CA GLN A 230 -3.86 -12.55 -5.83
C GLN A 230 -2.89 -11.63 -5.10
N ASN A 231 -2.98 -11.63 -3.77
CA ASN A 231 -2.06 -10.91 -2.90
C ASN A 231 -0.60 -11.28 -3.24
N ASP A 232 0.07 -10.36 -3.93
CA ASP A 232 1.44 -10.43 -4.40
C ASP A 232 2.34 -9.43 -3.66
N TRP A 233 1.79 -8.82 -2.61
CA TRP A 233 2.54 -8.05 -1.64
C TRP A 233 3.36 -8.96 -0.75
N GLN A 234 4.55 -8.49 -0.42
CA GLN A 234 5.37 -9.01 0.65
C GLN A 234 5.61 -7.91 1.66
N GLY A 235 5.62 -8.22 2.94
CA GLY A 235 5.90 -7.20 3.94
C GLY A 235 6.44 -7.73 5.25
N ALA A 236 7.07 -6.83 6.00
CA ALA A 236 7.66 -7.10 7.30
C ALA A 236 7.50 -5.88 8.20
N TRP A 237 7.67 -6.06 9.50
CA TRP A 237 7.61 -4.96 10.46
C TRP A 237 8.63 -5.09 11.57
N TRP A 238 9.00 -3.96 12.17
CA TRP A 238 9.89 -3.86 13.31
C TRP A 238 9.54 -2.67 14.20
N HIS A 239 10.13 -2.63 15.40
CA HIS A 239 10.08 -1.48 16.29
C HIS A 239 11.46 -1.22 16.92
N SER A 240 11.91 0.03 16.96
CA SER A 240 13.28 0.36 17.43
C SER A 240 13.52 0.09 18.94
N ALA A 241 12.48 -0.13 19.74
CA ALA A 241 12.65 -0.54 21.14
C ALA A 241 13.17 -1.98 21.31
N PHE A 242 13.20 -2.77 20.24
CA PHE A 242 13.71 -4.13 20.27
C PHE A 242 15.24 -4.14 20.44
N THR A 243 15.73 -4.87 21.44
CA THR A 243 17.16 -4.93 21.78
C THR A 243 17.90 -6.07 21.10
N VAL A 244 17.20 -6.91 20.33
CA VAL A 244 17.72 -8.14 19.69
C VAL A 244 17.33 -8.13 18.22
N HIS A 245 18.30 -8.35 17.33
CA HIS A 245 18.16 -8.24 15.88
C HIS A 245 17.72 -9.54 15.19
N SER A 246 17.26 -10.55 15.93
CA SER A 246 16.86 -11.82 15.33
C SER A 246 15.68 -12.42 16.08
N GLY A 247 14.61 -12.73 15.35
CA GLY A 247 13.39 -13.33 15.90
C GLY A 247 12.65 -14.20 14.89
N PHE A 248 13.29 -15.23 14.35
CA PHE A 248 12.67 -16.08 13.32
C PHE A 248 11.51 -16.96 13.81
N VAL A 249 11.36 -17.12 15.14
CA VAL A 249 10.33 -17.94 15.78
C VAL A 249 9.75 -17.22 17.00
N GLU A 250 8.49 -17.53 17.34
CA GLU A 250 7.72 -16.85 18.39
C GLU A 250 8.47 -16.77 19.74
N ASN A 251 9.05 -17.88 20.19
CA ASN A 251 9.76 -17.94 21.48
C ASN A 251 11.05 -17.09 21.52
N ASN A 252 11.58 -16.72 20.36
CA ASN A 252 12.76 -15.87 20.22
C ASN A 252 12.40 -14.50 19.63
N SER A 253 11.10 -14.20 19.50
CA SER A 253 10.65 -12.95 18.89
C SER A 253 11.00 -11.79 19.81
N PRO A 254 11.59 -10.72 19.27
CA PRO A 254 12.05 -9.59 20.05
C PRO A 254 10.83 -8.74 20.42
N TYR A 255 10.10 -9.13 21.46
CA TYR A 255 9.01 -8.31 21.97
C TYR A 255 9.56 -7.32 23.01
N ALA A 256 9.14 -6.07 22.90
CA ALA A 256 9.45 -5.02 23.85
C ALA A 256 8.40 -4.99 24.98
N SER A 257 8.68 -4.21 26.03
CA SER A 257 7.64 -3.90 27.02
C SER A 257 6.66 -2.89 26.45
N ALA A 258 5.37 -3.06 26.72
CA ALA A 258 4.34 -2.13 26.29
C ALA A 258 4.65 -0.69 26.76
N GLY A 259 4.42 0.30 25.90
CA GLY A 259 4.66 1.71 26.19
C GLY A 259 6.11 2.19 25.96
N GLN A 260 7.04 1.32 25.58
CA GLN A 260 8.41 1.74 25.25
C GLN A 260 8.41 2.63 24.02
N LYS A 261 8.95 3.84 24.13
CA LYS A 261 9.07 4.77 23.01
C LYS A 261 9.99 4.22 21.92
N GLY A 262 9.63 4.47 20.67
CA GLY A 262 10.46 4.16 19.52
C GLY A 262 9.76 4.54 18.23
N THR A 263 10.13 3.84 17.18
CA THR A 263 9.64 4.05 15.82
C THR A 263 9.27 2.69 15.26
N TYR A 264 8.09 2.60 14.69
CA TYR A 264 7.64 1.48 13.89
C TYR A 264 8.22 1.58 12.48
N TYR A 265 8.66 0.44 11.97
CA TYR A 265 9.10 0.28 10.59
C TYR A 265 8.18 -0.74 9.93
N PHE A 266 7.58 -0.37 8.81
CA PHE A 266 6.81 -1.28 7.97
C PHE A 266 7.40 -1.27 6.57
N GLU A 267 7.84 -2.42 6.12
CA GLU A 267 8.43 -2.59 4.79
C GLU A 267 7.51 -3.40 3.92
N PHE A 268 7.38 -2.98 2.66
CA PHE A 268 6.56 -3.66 1.67
C PHE A 268 7.29 -3.76 0.34
N SER A 269 7.01 -4.82 -0.39
CA SER A 269 7.37 -4.92 -1.80
C SER A 269 6.27 -5.58 -2.59
N ARG A 270 6.19 -5.21 -3.87
CA ARG A 270 5.32 -5.85 -4.86
C ARG A 270 5.94 -5.75 -6.24
N PRO A 271 5.72 -6.72 -7.16
CA PRO A 271 6.03 -6.53 -8.57
C PRO A 271 5.47 -5.22 -9.13
N LEU A 272 6.25 -4.54 -9.98
CA LEU A 272 5.78 -3.36 -10.72
C LEU A 272 4.60 -3.73 -11.64
N ARG A 273 4.62 -4.97 -12.16
CA ARG A 273 3.54 -5.56 -12.94
C ARG A 273 3.05 -6.82 -12.26
N THR A 274 1.81 -6.80 -11.81
CA THR A 274 1.17 -7.97 -11.21
C THR A 274 0.69 -8.90 -12.34
N ARG A 275 0.16 -10.06 -11.97
CA ARG A 275 -0.46 -10.96 -12.97
C ARG A 275 -1.89 -10.57 -13.30
N ASP A 276 -2.40 -9.52 -12.66
CA ASP A 276 -3.78 -9.12 -12.79
C ASP A 276 -4.13 -8.65 -14.22
N ARG A 277 -5.23 -9.18 -14.73
CA ARG A 277 -5.79 -8.88 -16.05
C ARG A 277 -7.10 -8.12 -15.95
N LEU A 278 -7.66 -7.95 -14.75
CA LEU A 278 -8.99 -7.40 -14.52
C LEU A 278 -8.98 -5.97 -13.95
N GLN A 279 -7.80 -5.33 -13.87
CA GLN A 279 -7.63 -3.97 -13.33
C GLN A 279 -8.09 -3.85 -11.87
N GLN A 280 -7.78 -4.87 -11.09
CA GLN A 280 -7.97 -4.94 -9.66
C GLN A 280 -6.71 -4.50 -8.91
N ASP A 281 -5.51 -4.73 -9.48
CA ASP A 281 -4.23 -4.29 -8.91
C ASP A 281 -3.69 -3.10 -9.70
N VAL A 282 -3.09 -2.12 -9.00
CA VAL A 282 -2.40 -1.03 -9.68
C VAL A 282 -1.14 -1.55 -10.36
N GLN A 283 -1.02 -1.23 -11.65
CA GLN A 283 0.12 -1.59 -12.48
C GLN A 283 1.10 -0.42 -12.53
N PHE A 284 2.20 -0.52 -11.81
CA PHE A 284 3.23 0.51 -11.75
C PHE A 284 4.06 0.56 -13.04
N THR A 285 4.13 1.74 -13.66
CA THR A 285 4.93 1.97 -14.87
C THR A 285 6.08 2.92 -14.55
N ILE A 286 7.32 2.51 -14.83
CA ILE A 286 8.48 3.40 -14.76
C ILE A 286 8.28 4.56 -15.74
N GLY A 287 8.48 5.79 -15.26
CA GLY A 287 8.27 7.04 -15.98
C GLY A 287 6.85 7.61 -15.86
N GLN A 288 5.93 6.92 -15.16
CA GLN A 288 4.57 7.42 -14.91
C GLN A 288 4.38 7.85 -13.45
N VAL A 289 3.32 8.64 -13.26
CA VAL A 289 2.86 9.08 -11.94
C VAL A 289 1.70 8.20 -11.54
N SER A 290 1.81 7.54 -10.40
CA SER A 290 0.72 6.89 -9.70
C SER A 290 0.18 7.81 -8.61
N LYS A 291 -1.02 7.55 -8.12
CA LYS A 291 -1.57 8.24 -6.95
C LYS A 291 -1.63 7.27 -5.79
N VAL A 292 -1.14 7.70 -4.64
CA VAL A 292 -1.06 6.90 -3.42
C VAL A 292 -1.67 7.66 -2.25
N ALA A 293 -2.23 6.91 -1.31
CA ALA A 293 -2.65 7.37 0.00
C ALA A 293 -2.10 6.44 1.06
N VAL A 294 -1.86 6.97 2.26
CA VAL A 294 -1.27 6.23 3.38
C VAL A 294 -2.16 6.41 4.61
N ALA A 295 -2.54 5.29 5.22
CA ALA A 295 -3.34 5.26 6.43
C ALA A 295 -2.62 4.53 7.57
N PHE A 296 -2.90 4.96 8.79
CA PHE A 296 -2.32 4.40 10.01
C PHE A 296 -3.38 4.25 11.10
N TRP A 297 -3.47 3.06 11.69
CA TRP A 297 -4.28 2.79 12.86
C TRP A 297 -3.35 2.56 14.06
N TYR A 298 -3.67 3.19 15.18
CA TYR A 298 -2.88 3.09 16.39
C TYR A 298 -3.79 3.06 17.62
N PRO A 299 -3.54 2.15 18.58
CA PRO A 299 -4.31 2.10 19.82
C PRO A 299 -3.89 3.27 20.73
N ASP A 300 -4.72 4.31 20.78
CA ASP A 300 -4.45 5.49 21.59
C ASP A 300 -5.07 5.39 22.99
N GLY A 301 -4.37 5.92 24.00
CA GLY A 301 -4.85 5.95 25.39
C GLY A 301 -5.16 4.58 25.98
N GLY A 302 -4.51 3.51 25.49
CA GLY A 302 -4.76 2.13 25.90
C GLY A 302 -6.10 1.55 25.40
N LYS A 303 -6.76 2.20 24.45
CA LYS A 303 -8.00 1.72 23.83
C LYS A 303 -7.71 1.10 22.47
N PRO A 304 -8.34 -0.04 22.13
CA PRO A 304 -8.27 -0.56 20.78
C PRO A 304 -8.83 0.44 19.77
N TRP A 305 -8.26 0.49 18.58
CA TRP A 305 -8.76 1.36 17.51
C TRP A 305 -10.01 0.77 16.84
N ALA A 306 -10.85 1.64 16.29
CA ALA A 306 -11.99 1.24 15.46
C ALA A 306 -11.59 1.25 13.97
N LYS A 307 -12.28 0.44 13.15
CA LYS A 307 -11.94 0.29 11.71
C LYS A 307 -11.93 1.61 10.94
N SER A 308 -12.83 2.54 11.26
CA SER A 308 -12.89 3.86 10.63
C SER A 308 -11.93 4.88 11.26
N ALA A 309 -11.42 4.62 12.47
CA ALA A 309 -10.63 5.57 13.26
C ALA A 309 -9.13 5.50 12.91
N HIS A 310 -8.80 5.76 11.65
CA HIS A 310 -7.43 5.88 11.18
C HIS A 310 -6.99 7.32 11.03
N TYR A 311 -5.68 7.50 11.11
CA TYR A 311 -5.02 8.70 10.63
C TYR A 311 -4.65 8.53 9.17
N SER A 312 -4.57 9.64 8.45
CA SER A 312 -4.07 9.72 7.09
C SER A 312 -2.92 10.70 6.99
N ALA A 313 -1.97 10.38 6.10
CA ALA A 313 -0.84 11.24 5.75
C ALA A 313 -1.26 12.45 4.89
N SER A 314 -2.42 12.37 4.25
CA SER A 314 -2.92 13.40 3.34
C SER A 314 -4.45 13.47 3.36
N CYS A 315 -4.99 14.55 2.80
CA CYS A 315 -6.43 14.75 2.62
C CYS A 315 -6.90 14.53 1.18
N ASP A 316 -5.99 14.25 0.27
CA ASP A 316 -6.25 13.80 -1.09
C ASP A 316 -5.11 12.88 -1.56
N TRP A 317 -5.24 12.35 -2.77
CA TRP A 317 -4.22 11.56 -3.44
C TRP A 317 -2.86 12.27 -3.50
N MET A 318 -1.82 11.59 -3.02
CA MET A 318 -0.45 12.03 -3.18
C MET A 318 0.12 11.51 -4.51
N PRO A 319 0.76 12.37 -5.34
CA PRO A 319 1.45 11.92 -6.53
C PRO A 319 2.71 11.14 -6.14
N MET A 320 2.89 9.97 -6.76
CA MET A 320 4.04 9.10 -6.62
C MET A 320 4.69 8.87 -7.99
N ASN A 321 5.93 9.31 -8.15
CA ASN A 321 6.70 9.15 -9.37
C ASN A 321 7.57 7.90 -9.28
N ILE A 322 7.51 7.03 -10.29
CA ILE A 322 8.46 5.91 -10.41
C ILE A 322 9.45 6.29 -11.49
N ILE A 323 10.66 6.69 -11.11
CA ILE A 323 11.59 7.35 -12.01
C ILE A 323 12.63 6.38 -12.57
N SER A 324 12.99 6.52 -13.84
CA SER A 324 14.03 5.66 -14.43
C SER A 324 15.41 5.99 -13.87
N ALA A 325 16.35 5.06 -14.03
CA ALA A 325 17.75 5.25 -13.62
C ALA A 325 18.36 6.55 -14.19
N SER A 326 18.05 6.89 -15.44
CA SER A 326 18.61 8.10 -16.09
C SER A 326 18.10 9.40 -15.47
N SER A 327 16.89 9.41 -14.90
CA SER A 327 16.36 10.55 -14.14
C SER A 327 16.98 10.67 -12.74
N SER A 328 17.36 9.56 -12.10
CA SER A 328 18.03 9.57 -10.79
C SER A 328 19.43 10.19 -10.85
N TYR A 329 20.12 10.12 -12.00
CA TYR A 329 21.39 10.83 -12.24
C TYR A 329 21.23 12.35 -12.48
N GLY A 330 20.00 12.88 -12.52
CA GLY A 330 19.72 14.30 -12.76
C GLY A 330 20.06 15.22 -11.59
N ALA A 331 20.22 14.69 -10.37
CA ALA A 331 20.51 15.49 -9.18
C ALA A 331 22.01 15.72 -8.92
N SER A 332 22.92 15.09 -9.68
CA SER A 332 24.36 15.35 -9.57
C SER A 332 25.05 15.34 -10.93
N ARG A 333 25.37 16.56 -11.41
CA ARG A 333 26.51 16.93 -12.28
C ARG A 333 27.08 15.82 -13.19
N SER A 334 26.72 15.84 -14.49
CA SER A 334 27.68 15.95 -15.61
C SER A 334 27.02 15.66 -16.96
N ARG A 335 27.05 16.66 -17.85
CA ARG A 335 26.78 16.52 -19.30
C ARG A 335 27.75 15.51 -19.93
N GLY A 336 27.28 14.74 -20.92
CA GLY A 336 28.07 14.52 -22.13
C GLY A 336 28.64 13.13 -22.47
N ALA A 337 28.22 12.03 -21.82
CA ALA A 337 28.71 10.69 -22.21
C ALA A 337 27.78 9.91 -23.16
N TRP A 338 26.47 10.12 -23.07
CA TRP A 338 25.48 9.27 -23.76
C TRP A 338 25.23 9.68 -25.23
N ASP A 339 25.40 10.95 -25.58
CA ASP A 339 25.24 11.43 -26.96
C ASP A 339 26.31 10.88 -27.92
N ALA A 340 27.53 10.62 -27.43
CA ALA A 340 28.61 10.14 -28.27
C ALA A 340 28.38 8.70 -28.73
N ALA A 341 28.00 7.79 -27.81
CA ALA A 341 27.81 6.38 -28.13
C ALA A 341 26.66 6.13 -29.12
N SER A 342 25.57 6.88 -28.99
CA SER A 342 24.45 6.81 -29.94
C SER A 342 24.81 7.38 -31.32
N ALA A 343 25.58 8.48 -31.37
CA ALA A 343 26.08 9.02 -32.63
C ALA A 343 27.07 8.06 -33.33
N PHE A 344 27.97 7.43 -32.58
CA PHE A 344 28.90 6.42 -33.11
C PHE A 344 28.16 5.19 -33.65
N SER A 345 27.10 4.75 -32.97
CA SER A 345 26.29 3.60 -33.41
C SER A 345 25.54 3.90 -34.70
N LEU A 346 25.04 5.13 -34.87
CA LEU A 346 24.38 5.57 -36.10
C LEU A 346 25.35 5.63 -37.29
N ILE A 347 26.57 6.13 -37.05
CA ILE A 347 27.64 6.18 -38.06
C ILE A 347 28.06 4.76 -38.47
N LEU A 348 28.28 3.86 -37.51
CA LEU A 348 28.65 2.47 -37.78
C LEU A 348 27.55 1.72 -38.53
N SER A 349 26.28 1.96 -38.19
CA SER A 349 25.13 1.41 -38.92
C SER A 349 25.09 1.90 -40.37
N GLY A 350 25.32 3.19 -40.61
CA GLY A 350 25.41 3.75 -41.96
C GLY A 350 26.55 3.15 -42.79
N VAL A 351 27.73 2.96 -42.18
CA VAL A 351 28.89 2.33 -42.83
C VAL A 351 28.60 0.86 -43.16
N ALA A 352 28.01 0.11 -42.24
CA ALA A 352 27.65 -1.29 -42.47
C ALA A 352 26.62 -1.44 -43.60
N LEU A 353 25.61 -0.57 -43.63
CA LEU A 353 24.63 -0.52 -44.73
C LEU A 353 25.33 -0.22 -46.06
N GLY A 354 26.20 0.78 -46.12
CA GLY A 354 26.97 1.12 -47.32
C GLY A 354 27.83 -0.03 -47.84
N LEU A 355 28.53 -0.73 -46.94
CA LEU A 355 29.34 -1.91 -47.30
C LEU A 355 28.46 -3.06 -47.81
N SER A 356 27.31 -3.29 -47.19
CA SER A 356 26.38 -4.36 -47.63
C SER A 356 25.85 -4.10 -49.05
N VAL A 357 25.45 -2.87 -49.36
CA VAL A 357 25.01 -2.47 -50.71
C VAL A 357 26.14 -2.60 -51.72
N PHE A 358 27.37 -2.21 -51.35
CA PHE A 358 28.53 -2.33 -52.20
C PHE A 358 28.88 -3.79 -52.53
N VAL A 359 28.84 -4.69 -51.55
CA VAL A 359 29.08 -6.14 -51.77
C VAL A 359 28.02 -6.73 -52.69
N VAL A 360 26.74 -6.42 -52.48
CA VAL A 360 25.65 -6.89 -53.35
C VAL A 360 25.81 -6.36 -54.79
N TYR A 361 26.18 -5.08 -54.94
CA TYR A 361 26.47 -4.49 -56.25
C TYR A 361 27.69 -5.12 -56.92
N TRP A 362 28.75 -5.42 -56.17
CA TRP A 362 29.95 -6.06 -56.69
C TRP A 362 29.67 -7.50 -57.13
N VAL A 363 29.00 -8.30 -56.30
CA VAL A 363 28.63 -9.69 -56.61
C VAL A 363 27.70 -9.78 -57.83
N SER A 364 26.75 -8.85 -57.97
CA SER A 364 25.86 -8.79 -59.14
C SER A 364 26.57 -8.34 -60.43
N LYS A 365 27.77 -7.74 -60.33
CA LYS A 365 28.62 -7.38 -61.47
C LYS A 365 29.61 -8.48 -61.86
N VAL A 366 29.87 -9.47 -61.00
CA VAL A 366 30.73 -10.61 -61.36
C VAL A 366 29.95 -11.52 -62.31
N LYS A 367 30.31 -11.46 -63.60
CA LYS A 367 29.74 -12.36 -64.61
C LYS A 367 29.98 -13.81 -64.22
N SER A 368 28.93 -14.62 -64.39
CA SER A 368 28.92 -16.07 -64.22
C SER A 368 30.17 -16.72 -64.81
N VAL A 369 30.98 -17.34 -63.96
CA VAL A 369 32.04 -18.25 -64.41
C VAL A 369 31.35 -19.44 -65.07
N PRO A 370 31.67 -19.80 -66.33
CA PRO A 370 31.05 -20.94 -66.98
C PRO A 370 31.36 -22.21 -66.18
N PHE A 371 30.30 -22.91 -65.78
CA PHE A 371 30.41 -24.22 -65.16
C PHE A 371 30.88 -25.22 -66.22
N THR A 372 32.06 -25.81 -66.04
CA THR A 372 32.52 -26.97 -66.82
C THR A 372 32.13 -28.22 -66.02
N PRO A 373 31.17 -29.04 -66.50
CA PRO A 373 30.84 -30.29 -65.83
C PRO A 373 32.04 -31.24 -65.88
N ILE A 374 32.34 -31.90 -64.76
CA ILE A 374 33.32 -32.97 -64.72
C ILE A 374 32.63 -34.23 -65.25
N ASP A 375 32.64 -34.39 -66.57
CA ASP A 375 32.54 -35.71 -67.19
C ASP A 375 33.96 -36.12 -67.61
N ARG A 376 34.49 -37.11 -66.87
CA ARG A 376 35.82 -37.76 -66.96
C ARG A 376 36.88 -37.24 -65.99
N LEU A 377 36.82 -37.74 -64.76
CA LEU A 377 37.95 -38.41 -64.08
C LEU A 377 37.43 -39.39 -63.04
#